data_AF-A0A6B2G020-F1
#
_entry.id   AF-A0A6B2G020-F1
#
_cell.length_a   1.000
_cell.length_b   1.000
_cell.length_c   1.000
_cell.angle_alpha   90.00
_cell.angle_beta   90.00
_cell.angle_gamma   90.00
#
_symmetry.space_group_name_H-M   'P 1'
#
loop_
_entity.id
_entity.type
_entity.pdbx_description
1 polymer ?
#
loop_
_entity_poly.entity_id
_entity_poly.type
_entity_poly.pdbx_seq_one_letter_code
_entity_poly.pdbx_strand_id
1 'polypeptide(L)'
;VDLCLQTMYPGEDTLLKVDSRYGYQDYEWKFENGVILNPRTDLDVKLKLIKIKKFPTACFENYDEIYEICSKRKNIGNLHMDRGDYQSAIDCYITSLKHINYIKTPKLVTLKHIIHNNMAFTRIKLKEYAKAIDLLEVVLSSDPNNWKAWMRLWFCYEELSDLNQALSCAKRACSIRADPDALAGLKKLKKRIIEQNDCLNQFYRKMVEPIRTNVQAEVVEPHPFWTWKKIGLASTCLLGIGVTLGILLKKKN
;
A
#
# COMPACT_ATOMS: atom_id res chain seq x y z
N VAL A 1 -27.55 -17.79 -8.88
CA VAL A 1 -28.04 -17.38 -10.22
C VAL A 1 -27.00 -17.69 -11.29
N ASP A 2 -25.76 -17.21 -11.16
CA ASP A 2 -24.70 -17.40 -12.18
C ASP A 2 -24.50 -18.85 -12.63
N LEU A 3 -24.46 -19.81 -11.70
CA LEU A 3 -24.34 -21.24 -12.02
C LEU A 3 -25.52 -21.77 -12.86
N CYS A 4 -26.74 -21.30 -12.57
CA CYS A 4 -27.94 -21.68 -13.32
C CYS A 4 -27.91 -21.08 -14.73
N LEU A 5 -27.46 -19.82 -14.88
CA LEU A 5 -27.37 -19.18 -16.18
C LEU A 5 -26.38 -19.89 -17.13
N GLN A 6 -25.37 -20.59 -16.59
CA GLN A 6 -24.42 -21.36 -17.40
C GLN A 6 -25.03 -22.61 -18.06
N THR A 7 -26.12 -23.14 -17.50
CA THR A 7 -26.79 -24.36 -18.00
C THR A 7 -28.04 -24.07 -18.83
N MET A 8 -28.49 -22.81 -18.89
CA MET A 8 -29.71 -22.41 -19.59
C MET A 8 -29.48 -22.12 -21.07
N TYR A 9 -30.54 -22.32 -21.87
CA TYR A 9 -30.59 -21.93 -23.29
C TYR A 9 -31.31 -20.58 -23.49
N PRO A 10 -30.97 -19.80 -24.53
CA PRO A 10 -31.70 -18.58 -24.85
C PRO A 10 -33.19 -18.84 -25.11
N GLY A 11 -34.06 -18.09 -24.44
CA GLY A 11 -35.52 -18.22 -24.48
C GLY A 11 -36.11 -19.08 -23.36
N GLU A 12 -35.28 -19.83 -22.63
CA GLU A 12 -35.72 -20.74 -21.57
C GLU A 12 -36.22 -20.00 -20.32
N ASP A 13 -37.34 -20.48 -19.78
CA ASP A 13 -37.91 -20.05 -18.50
C ASP A 13 -37.66 -21.14 -17.45
N THR A 14 -37.02 -20.79 -16.34
CA THR A 14 -36.69 -21.73 -15.25
C THR A 14 -37.07 -21.14 -13.90
N LEU A 15 -37.58 -21.98 -12.99
CA LEU A 15 -37.76 -21.63 -11.59
C LEU A 15 -36.57 -22.16 -10.79
N LEU A 16 -35.74 -21.24 -10.29
CA LEU A 16 -34.56 -21.56 -9.49
C LEU A 16 -34.88 -21.42 -8.01
N LYS A 17 -34.75 -22.51 -7.26
CA LYS A 17 -34.76 -22.48 -5.80
C LYS A 17 -33.35 -22.24 -5.29
N VAL A 18 -33.14 -21.16 -4.56
CA VAL A 18 -31.85 -20.73 -4.03
C VAL A 18 -31.90 -20.83 -2.51
N ASP A 19 -31.13 -21.75 -1.97
CA ASP A 19 -30.84 -21.82 -0.54
C ASP A 19 -30.13 -20.53 -0.09
N SER A 20 -30.50 -20.04 1.08
CA SER A 20 -30.02 -18.78 1.65
C SER A 20 -28.49 -18.64 1.68
N ARG A 21 -27.74 -19.75 1.74
CA ARG A 21 -26.26 -19.79 1.67
C ARG A 21 -25.72 -19.23 0.34
N TYR A 22 -26.46 -19.41 -0.73
CA TYR A 22 -26.12 -18.92 -2.08
C TYR A 22 -26.91 -17.66 -2.46
N GLY A 23 -27.78 -17.17 -1.56
CA GLY A 23 -28.56 -15.95 -1.69
C GLY A 23 -27.91 -14.77 -0.97
N TYR A 24 -28.67 -14.13 -0.09
CA TYR A 24 -28.21 -12.96 0.68
C TYR A 24 -27.62 -13.30 2.05
N GLN A 25 -27.51 -14.60 2.41
CA GLN A 25 -26.84 -15.06 3.63
C GLN A 25 -27.32 -14.30 4.89
N ASP A 26 -26.40 -13.70 5.65
CA ASP A 26 -26.71 -13.00 6.90
C ASP A 26 -27.17 -11.54 6.69
N TYR A 27 -27.38 -11.10 5.45
CA TYR A 27 -27.66 -9.70 5.13
C TYR A 27 -29.15 -9.44 4.93
N GLU A 28 -29.63 -8.33 5.49
CA GLU A 28 -30.92 -7.75 5.13
C GLU A 28 -30.78 -7.05 3.76
N TRP A 29 -31.68 -7.37 2.84
CA TRP A 29 -31.69 -6.75 1.51
C TRP A 29 -32.93 -5.91 1.30
N LYS A 30 -32.73 -4.63 0.95
CA LYS A 30 -33.82 -3.71 0.61
C LYS A 30 -33.88 -3.54 -0.89
N PHE A 31 -34.98 -3.96 -1.48
CA PHE A 31 -35.27 -3.72 -2.88
C PHE A 31 -35.73 -2.26 -3.09
N GLU A 32 -35.54 -1.74 -4.30
CA GLU A 32 -35.94 -0.38 -4.67
C GLU A 32 -37.45 -0.14 -4.49
N ASN A 33 -38.25 -1.21 -4.58
CA ASN A 33 -39.70 -1.18 -4.35
C ASN A 33 -40.10 -1.18 -2.86
N GLY A 34 -39.13 -1.09 -1.94
CA GLY A 34 -39.36 -1.05 -0.50
C GLY A 34 -39.53 -2.43 0.17
N VAL A 35 -39.49 -3.52 -0.59
CA VAL A 35 -39.52 -4.87 -0.01
C VAL A 35 -38.20 -5.14 0.72
N ILE A 36 -38.31 -5.64 1.95
CA ILE A 36 -37.18 -6.03 2.78
C ILE A 36 -37.11 -7.54 2.83
N LEU A 37 -35.96 -8.09 2.45
CA LEU A 37 -35.65 -9.50 2.61
C LEU A 37 -34.87 -9.69 3.91
N ASN A 38 -35.41 -10.53 4.80
CA ASN A 38 -34.74 -10.86 6.05
C ASN A 38 -33.48 -11.71 5.80
N PRO A 39 -32.48 -11.64 6.69
CA PRO A 39 -31.35 -12.57 6.68
C PRO A 39 -31.80 -14.03 6.66
N ARG A 40 -31.02 -14.88 5.99
CA ARG A 40 -31.18 -16.34 5.88
C ARG A 40 -32.49 -16.80 5.26
N THR A 41 -33.02 -16.00 4.33
CA THR A 41 -34.24 -16.33 3.60
C THR A 41 -33.90 -17.09 2.32
N ASP A 42 -34.54 -18.25 2.12
CA ASP A 42 -34.48 -18.99 0.85
C ASP A 42 -35.29 -18.26 -0.21
N LEU A 43 -34.83 -18.32 -1.47
CA LEU A 43 -35.41 -17.56 -2.57
C LEU A 43 -35.92 -18.48 -3.67
N ASP A 44 -37.15 -18.25 -4.11
CA ASP A 44 -37.68 -18.80 -5.35
C ASP A 44 -37.58 -17.74 -6.45
N VAL A 45 -36.65 -17.92 -7.38
CA VAL A 45 -36.34 -16.94 -8.44
C VAL A 45 -36.80 -17.47 -9.78
N LYS A 46 -37.76 -16.79 -10.40
CA LYS A 46 -38.13 -17.07 -11.80
C LYS A 46 -37.16 -16.36 -12.73
N LEU A 47 -36.45 -17.14 -13.53
CA LEU A 47 -35.45 -16.65 -14.49
C LEU A 47 -35.95 -16.89 -15.92
N LYS A 48 -35.70 -15.90 -16.78
CA LYS A 48 -35.86 -16.02 -18.23
C LYS A 48 -34.56 -15.60 -18.89
N LEU A 49 -33.89 -16.51 -19.59
CA LEU A 49 -32.67 -16.15 -20.29
C LEU A 49 -33.01 -15.51 -21.64
N ILE A 50 -32.91 -14.19 -21.74
CA ILE A 50 -33.34 -13.47 -22.95
C ILE A 50 -32.33 -13.64 -24.10
N LYS A 51 -31.05 -13.38 -23.83
CA LYS A 51 -30.00 -13.37 -24.86
C LYS A 51 -28.64 -13.65 -24.25
N ILE A 52 -27.84 -14.45 -24.96
CA ILE A 52 -26.42 -14.64 -24.68
C ILE A 52 -25.61 -13.83 -25.69
N LYS A 53 -24.66 -13.04 -25.22
CA LYS A 53 -23.68 -12.35 -26.05
C LYS A 53 -22.28 -12.77 -25.61
N LYS A 54 -21.38 -12.98 -26.57
CA LYS A 54 -19.94 -13.13 -26.27
C LYS A 54 -19.40 -11.79 -25.80
N PHE A 55 -18.36 -11.83 -24.96
CA PHE A 55 -17.66 -10.60 -24.56
C PHE A 55 -17.08 -9.93 -25.81
N PRO A 56 -17.26 -8.60 -25.99
CA PRO A 56 -16.81 -7.90 -27.18
C PRO A 56 -15.27 -7.93 -27.33
N THR A 57 -14.80 -8.07 -28.56
CA THR A 57 -13.36 -7.97 -28.87
C THR A 57 -12.85 -6.57 -28.56
N ALA A 58 -11.64 -6.46 -28.03
CA ALA A 58 -10.99 -5.19 -27.73
C ALA A 58 -10.55 -4.45 -29.01
N CYS A 59 -11.51 -3.83 -29.70
CA CYS A 59 -11.31 -2.91 -30.82
C CYS A 59 -11.96 -1.56 -30.52
N PHE A 60 -11.55 -0.51 -31.25
CA PHE A 60 -11.96 0.87 -30.98
C PHE A 60 -13.48 1.05 -30.93
N GLU A 61 -14.21 0.42 -31.84
CA GLU A 61 -15.68 0.46 -31.95
C GLU A 61 -16.38 -0.11 -30.71
N ASN A 62 -15.75 -1.05 -30.00
CA ASN A 62 -16.33 -1.75 -28.87
C ASN A 62 -15.90 -1.20 -27.51
N TYR A 63 -15.06 -0.16 -27.45
CA TYR A 63 -14.54 0.35 -26.18
C TYR A 63 -15.63 0.91 -25.26
N ASP A 64 -16.69 1.50 -25.82
CA ASP A 64 -17.83 1.95 -25.03
C ASP A 64 -18.65 0.77 -24.47
N GLU A 65 -18.87 -0.30 -25.25
CA GLU A 65 -19.53 -1.51 -24.74
C GLU A 65 -18.69 -2.19 -23.64
N ILE A 66 -17.37 -2.28 -23.83
CA ILE A 66 -16.43 -2.80 -22.84
C ILE A 66 -16.46 -1.96 -21.56
N TYR A 67 -16.46 -0.63 -21.69
CA TYR A 67 -16.57 0.29 -20.56
C TYR A 67 -17.85 0.04 -19.77
N GLU A 68 -18.99 -0.06 -20.43
CA GLU A 68 -20.28 -0.30 -19.77
C GLU A 68 -20.30 -1.65 -19.03
N ILE A 69 -19.80 -2.71 -19.65
CA ILE A 69 -19.73 -4.04 -19.01
C ILE A 69 -18.84 -3.99 -17.77
N CYS A 70 -17.64 -3.41 -17.89
CA CYS A 70 -16.68 -3.33 -16.79
C CYS A 70 -17.16 -2.40 -15.67
N SER A 71 -17.86 -1.30 -16.02
CA SER A 71 -18.47 -0.37 -15.07
C SER A 71 -19.57 -1.05 -14.26
N LYS A 72 -20.46 -1.81 -14.91
CA LYS A 72 -21.48 -2.62 -14.24
C LYS A 72 -20.85 -3.66 -13.30
N ARG A 73 -19.84 -4.38 -13.78
CA ARG A 73 -19.11 -5.38 -12.96
C ARG A 73 -18.40 -4.75 -11.76
N LYS A 74 -17.80 -3.56 -11.92
CA LYS A 74 -17.27 -2.75 -10.81
C LYS A 74 -18.38 -2.38 -9.81
N ASN A 75 -19.56 -1.97 -10.27
CA ASN A 75 -20.68 -1.65 -9.38
C ASN A 75 -21.15 -2.87 -8.58
N ILE A 76 -21.19 -4.06 -9.20
CA ILE A 76 -21.45 -5.32 -8.48
C ILE A 76 -20.39 -5.54 -7.39
N GLY A 77 -19.10 -5.33 -7.72
CA GLY A 77 -18.02 -5.39 -6.74
C GLY A 77 -18.19 -4.40 -5.58
N ASN A 78 -18.66 -3.18 -5.85
CA ASN A 78 -18.97 -2.20 -4.80
C ASN A 78 -20.10 -2.71 -3.89
N LEU A 79 -21.14 -3.33 -4.45
CA LEU A 79 -22.23 -3.91 -3.65
C LEU A 79 -21.72 -5.03 -2.72
N HIS A 80 -20.84 -5.91 -3.21
CA HIS A 80 -20.20 -6.92 -2.36
C HIS A 80 -19.34 -6.28 -1.26
N MET A 81 -18.60 -5.22 -1.58
CA MET A 81 -17.79 -4.48 -0.60
C MET A 81 -18.66 -3.82 0.48
N ASP A 82 -19.78 -3.19 0.10
CA ASP A 82 -20.72 -2.57 1.04
C ASP A 82 -21.35 -3.61 1.98
N ARG A 83 -21.54 -4.84 1.50
CA ARG A 83 -21.97 -5.99 2.31
C ARG A 83 -20.86 -6.56 3.20
N GLY A 84 -19.59 -6.20 2.97
CA GLY A 84 -18.45 -6.79 3.67
C GLY A 84 -17.97 -8.13 3.08
N ASP A 85 -18.54 -8.58 1.98
CA ASP A 85 -18.04 -9.72 1.20
C ASP A 85 -16.85 -9.26 0.33
N TYR A 86 -15.72 -9.09 0.99
CA TYR A 86 -14.54 -8.51 0.37
C TYR A 86 -13.91 -9.40 -0.71
N GLN A 87 -14.02 -10.73 -0.57
CA GLN A 87 -13.43 -11.65 -1.53
C GLN A 87 -14.17 -11.63 -2.87
N SER A 88 -15.50 -11.71 -2.86
CA SER A 88 -16.29 -11.59 -4.09
C SER A 88 -16.16 -10.19 -4.73
N ALA A 89 -16.00 -9.14 -3.92
CA ALA A 89 -15.74 -7.79 -4.42
C ALA A 89 -14.42 -7.73 -5.20
N ILE A 90 -13.35 -8.32 -4.66
CA ILE A 90 -12.04 -8.43 -5.32
C ILE A 90 -12.16 -9.21 -6.63
N ASP A 91 -12.87 -10.33 -6.65
CA ASP A 91 -13.04 -11.14 -7.85
C ASP A 91 -13.79 -10.36 -8.96
N CYS A 92 -14.78 -9.55 -8.58
CA CYS A 92 -15.45 -8.63 -9.50
C CYS A 92 -14.47 -7.59 -10.09
N TYR A 93 -13.58 -7.01 -9.28
CA TYR A 93 -12.59 -6.06 -9.76
C TYR A 93 -11.53 -6.70 -10.66
N ILE A 94 -11.01 -7.87 -10.30
CA ILE A 94 -10.02 -8.61 -11.11
C ILE A 94 -10.61 -8.99 -12.47
N THR A 95 -11.85 -9.50 -12.48
CA THR A 95 -12.53 -9.87 -13.73
C THR A 95 -12.72 -8.66 -14.65
N SER A 96 -13.10 -7.49 -14.13
CA SER A 96 -13.14 -6.26 -14.91
C SER A 96 -11.75 -5.87 -15.45
N LEU A 97 -10.72 -5.89 -14.60
CA LEU A 97 -9.36 -5.49 -14.98
C LEU A 97 -8.78 -6.38 -16.08
N LYS A 98 -9.09 -7.67 -16.10
CA LYS A 98 -8.62 -8.63 -17.14
C LYS A 98 -8.92 -8.13 -18.55
N HIS A 99 -10.06 -7.48 -18.76
CA HIS A 99 -10.50 -7.01 -20.07
C HIS A 99 -9.94 -5.64 -20.46
N ILE A 100 -9.68 -4.77 -19.48
CA ILE A 100 -9.31 -3.36 -19.73
C ILE A 100 -7.83 -3.07 -19.51
N ASN A 101 -7.06 -3.99 -18.91
CA ASN A 101 -5.68 -3.73 -18.49
C ASN A 101 -4.77 -3.21 -19.62
N TYR A 102 -4.98 -3.71 -20.84
CA TYR A 102 -4.17 -3.43 -22.04
C TYR A 102 -4.66 -2.22 -22.84
N ILE A 103 -5.86 -1.70 -22.55
CA ILE A 103 -6.49 -0.64 -23.32
C ILE A 103 -6.07 0.72 -22.74
N LYS A 104 -5.55 1.61 -23.60
CA LYS A 104 -4.97 2.91 -23.20
C LYS A 104 -5.89 4.11 -23.45
N THR A 105 -7.15 3.91 -23.80
CA THR A 105 -8.06 5.03 -24.03
C THR A 105 -8.31 5.80 -22.72
N PRO A 106 -8.37 7.15 -22.74
CA PRO A 106 -8.49 7.94 -21.52
C PRO A 106 -9.65 7.51 -20.62
N LYS A 107 -10.82 7.23 -21.20
CA LYS A 107 -12.02 6.79 -20.48
C LYS A 107 -11.82 5.45 -19.73
N LEU A 108 -11.18 4.47 -20.37
CA LEU A 108 -10.91 3.16 -19.76
C LEU A 108 -9.74 3.21 -18.78
N VAL A 109 -8.76 4.09 -19.00
CA VAL A 109 -7.67 4.34 -18.05
C VAL A 109 -8.24 4.93 -16.75
N THR A 110 -9.12 5.92 -16.83
CA THR A 110 -9.81 6.46 -15.64
C THR A 110 -10.62 5.38 -14.92
N LEU A 111 -11.35 4.52 -15.66
CA LEU A 111 -12.08 3.40 -15.07
C LEU A 111 -11.13 2.41 -14.36
N LYS A 112 -10.00 2.08 -14.98
CA LYS A 112 -8.95 1.23 -14.41
C LYS A 112 -8.43 1.80 -13.09
N HIS A 113 -8.17 3.10 -13.01
CA HIS A 113 -7.74 3.75 -11.77
C HIS A 113 -8.80 3.68 -10.68
N ILE A 114 -10.08 3.89 -11.03
CA ILE A 114 -11.20 3.75 -10.09
C ILE A 114 -11.26 2.32 -9.55
N ILE A 115 -11.13 1.31 -10.43
CA ILE A 115 -11.18 -0.10 -10.03
C ILE A 115 -9.99 -0.46 -9.14
N HIS A 116 -8.76 -0.05 -9.48
CA HIS A 116 -7.59 -0.28 -8.61
C HIS A 116 -7.76 0.39 -7.25
N ASN A 117 -8.26 1.63 -7.20
CA ASN A 117 -8.54 2.31 -5.95
C ASN A 117 -9.58 1.55 -5.10
N ASN A 118 -10.67 1.10 -5.70
CA ASN A 118 -11.70 0.34 -4.98
C ASN A 118 -11.15 -0.99 -4.47
N MET A 119 -10.41 -1.72 -5.31
CA MET A 119 -9.76 -2.97 -4.93
C MET A 119 -8.73 -2.78 -3.81
N ALA A 120 -7.93 -1.71 -3.86
CA ALA A 120 -7.00 -1.36 -2.80
C ALA A 120 -7.72 -1.10 -1.48
N PHE A 121 -8.85 -0.37 -1.51
CA PHE A 121 -9.67 -0.15 -0.32
C PHE A 121 -10.25 -1.45 0.24
N THR A 122 -10.69 -2.37 -0.62
CA THR A 122 -11.15 -3.70 -0.20
C THR A 122 -10.02 -4.52 0.44
N ARG A 123 -8.80 -4.48 -0.12
CA ARG A 123 -7.61 -5.12 0.46
C ARG A 123 -7.23 -4.52 1.81
N ILE A 124 -7.37 -3.20 1.98
CA ILE A 124 -7.19 -2.51 3.27
C ILE A 124 -8.19 -3.05 4.31
N LYS A 125 -9.45 -3.27 3.94
CA LYS A 125 -10.45 -3.87 4.85
C LYS A 125 -10.09 -5.29 5.29
N LEU A 126 -9.40 -6.04 4.43
CA LEU A 126 -8.83 -7.36 4.74
C LEU A 126 -7.49 -7.30 5.48
N LYS A 127 -6.97 -6.10 5.80
CA LYS A 127 -5.63 -5.87 6.39
C LYS A 127 -4.47 -6.36 5.51
N GLU A 128 -4.69 -6.53 4.22
CA GLU A 128 -3.66 -6.92 3.25
C GLU A 128 -2.93 -5.67 2.72
N TYR A 129 -2.25 -4.95 3.61
CA TYR A 129 -1.70 -3.62 3.32
C TYR A 129 -0.65 -3.61 2.20
N ALA A 130 0.23 -4.62 2.13
CA ALA A 130 1.23 -4.72 1.08
C ALA A 130 0.61 -4.82 -0.33
N LYS A 131 -0.40 -5.69 -0.50
CA LYS A 131 -1.12 -5.81 -1.78
C LYS A 131 -1.88 -4.54 -2.12
N ALA A 132 -2.38 -3.81 -1.12
CA ALA A 132 -3.05 -2.53 -1.34
C ALA A 132 -2.06 -1.45 -1.83
N ILE A 133 -0.83 -1.43 -1.31
CA ILE A 133 0.24 -0.53 -1.74
C ILE A 133 0.53 -0.72 -3.24
N ASP A 134 0.75 -1.96 -3.70
CA ASP A 134 1.03 -2.25 -5.11
C ASP A 134 -0.03 -1.64 -6.05
N LEU A 135 -1.30 -1.76 -5.66
CA LEU A 135 -2.42 -1.23 -6.45
C LEU A 135 -2.48 0.30 -6.45
N LEU A 136 -2.16 0.92 -5.31
CA LEU A 136 -2.15 2.37 -5.17
C LEU A 136 -0.98 3.00 -5.93
N GLU A 137 0.18 2.36 -5.94
CA GLU A 137 1.33 2.79 -6.74
C GLU A 137 1.02 2.76 -8.24
N VAL A 138 0.28 1.75 -8.72
CA VAL A 138 -0.21 1.73 -10.10
C VAL A 138 -1.12 2.92 -10.41
N VAL A 139 -2.02 3.29 -9.48
CA VAL A 139 -2.86 4.49 -9.65
C VAL A 139 -2.00 5.76 -9.69
N LEU A 140 -1.09 5.92 -8.74
CA LEU A 140 -0.26 7.12 -8.58
C LEU A 140 0.78 7.29 -9.69
N SER A 141 1.23 6.20 -10.31
CA SER A 141 2.08 6.25 -11.51
C SER A 141 1.40 6.93 -12.69
N SER A 142 0.07 6.86 -12.74
CA SER A 142 -0.74 7.42 -13.83
C SER A 142 -1.41 8.75 -13.46
N ASP A 143 -1.85 8.88 -12.21
CA ASP A 143 -2.44 10.10 -11.65
C ASP A 143 -1.71 10.47 -10.34
N PRO A 144 -0.56 11.16 -10.43
CA PRO A 144 0.24 11.55 -9.26
C PRO A 144 -0.46 12.55 -8.33
N ASN A 145 -1.57 13.16 -8.77
CA ASN A 145 -2.34 14.14 -8.01
C ASN A 145 -3.60 13.52 -7.38
N ASN A 146 -3.75 12.19 -7.42
CA ASN A 146 -4.87 11.50 -6.80
C ASN A 146 -4.80 11.56 -5.27
N TRP A 147 -5.46 12.54 -4.67
CA TRP A 147 -5.46 12.72 -3.21
C TRP A 147 -5.94 11.48 -2.44
N LYS A 148 -6.99 10.79 -2.93
CA LYS A 148 -7.54 9.59 -2.26
C LYS A 148 -6.53 8.45 -2.25
N ALA A 149 -5.78 8.26 -3.33
CA ALA A 149 -4.75 7.23 -3.40
C ALA A 149 -3.60 7.52 -2.42
N TRP A 150 -3.12 8.76 -2.35
CA TRP A 150 -2.10 9.16 -1.36
C TRP A 150 -2.54 8.97 0.09
N MET A 151 -3.78 9.31 0.43
CA MET A 151 -4.32 9.10 1.78
C MET A 151 -4.38 7.62 2.15
N ARG A 152 -4.82 6.77 1.21
CA ARG A 152 -4.85 5.31 1.43
C ARG A 152 -3.45 4.72 1.52
N LEU A 153 -2.51 5.22 0.73
CA LEU A 153 -1.12 4.76 0.74
C LEU A 153 -0.43 5.11 2.06
N TRP A 154 -0.63 6.34 2.54
CA TRP A 154 -0.22 6.74 3.89
C TRP A 154 -0.79 5.79 4.94
N PHE A 155 -2.10 5.55 4.93
CA PHE A 155 -2.74 4.64 5.89
C PHE A 155 -2.09 3.24 5.87
N CYS A 156 -1.85 2.66 4.69
CA CYS A 156 -1.18 1.36 4.58
C CYS A 156 0.23 1.35 5.19
N TYR A 157 1.04 2.39 4.92
CA TYR A 157 2.40 2.48 5.48
C TYR A 157 2.40 2.69 6.99
N GLU A 158 1.43 3.43 7.53
CA GLU A 158 1.28 3.61 8.98
C GLU A 158 0.92 2.28 9.68
N GLU A 159 0.02 1.50 9.10
CA GLU A 159 -0.34 0.17 9.59
C GLU A 159 0.84 -0.83 9.51
N LEU A 160 1.68 -0.71 8.50
CA LEU A 160 2.93 -1.47 8.39
C LEU A 160 4.08 -0.93 9.26
N SER A 161 3.84 0.14 10.03
CA SER A 161 4.84 0.83 10.86
C SER A 161 6.05 1.40 10.09
N ASP A 162 5.95 1.56 8.77
CA ASP A 162 6.93 2.32 7.98
C ASP A 162 6.59 3.82 8.05
N LEU A 163 6.99 4.43 9.16
CA LEU A 163 6.67 5.83 9.45
C LEU A 163 7.32 6.81 8.47
N ASN A 164 8.44 6.43 7.84
CA ASN A 164 9.15 7.29 6.89
C ASN A 164 8.36 7.43 5.59
N GLN A 165 7.91 6.30 5.03
CA GLN A 165 7.07 6.30 3.83
C GLN A 165 5.70 6.90 4.11
N ALA A 166 5.10 6.58 5.26
CA ALA A 166 3.87 7.19 5.74
C ALA A 166 3.97 8.73 5.76
N LEU A 167 5.08 9.28 6.29
CA LEU A 167 5.31 10.72 6.37
C LEU A 167 5.43 11.36 4.99
N SER A 168 6.12 10.69 4.05
CA SER A 168 6.25 11.16 2.67
C SER A 168 4.88 11.23 1.99
N CYS A 169 4.09 10.15 2.09
CA CYS A 169 2.75 10.07 1.52
C CYS A 169 1.80 11.11 2.12
N ALA A 170 1.80 11.28 3.44
CA ALA A 170 0.97 12.25 4.15
C ALA A 170 1.32 13.69 3.74
N LYS A 171 2.61 14.04 3.63
CA LYS A 171 3.04 15.35 3.12
C LYS A 171 2.55 15.58 1.70
N ARG A 172 2.64 14.58 0.82
CA ARG A 172 2.17 14.68 -0.56
C ARG A 172 0.65 14.88 -0.62
N ALA A 173 -0.12 14.10 0.14
CA ALA A 173 -1.57 14.28 0.24
C ALA A 173 -1.95 15.70 0.69
N CYS A 174 -1.34 16.20 1.77
CA CYS A 174 -1.59 17.54 2.28
C CYS A 174 -1.17 18.66 1.32
N SER A 175 -0.16 18.44 0.48
CA SER A 175 0.25 19.40 -0.55
C SER A 175 -0.75 19.53 -1.70
N ILE A 176 -1.50 18.45 -1.98
CA ILE A 176 -2.54 18.43 -3.04
C ILE A 176 -3.83 19.05 -2.51
N ARG A 177 -4.23 18.66 -1.30
CA ARG A 177 -5.44 19.16 -0.65
C ARG A 177 -5.19 19.30 0.85
N ALA A 178 -5.35 20.52 1.35
CA ALA A 178 -5.35 20.81 2.77
C ALA A 178 -6.68 20.31 3.38
N ASP A 179 -6.62 19.14 4.00
CA ASP A 179 -7.74 18.53 4.71
C ASP A 179 -7.44 18.55 6.22
N PRO A 180 -8.35 19.06 7.09
CA PRO A 180 -8.09 19.18 8.52
C PRO A 180 -7.71 17.86 9.19
N ASP A 181 -8.38 16.77 8.80
CA ASP A 181 -8.14 15.44 9.38
C ASP A 181 -6.78 14.90 8.93
N ALA A 182 -6.44 15.06 7.65
CA ALA A 182 -5.11 14.71 7.13
C ALA A 182 -4.00 15.51 7.82
N LEU A 183 -4.21 16.81 8.08
CA LEU A 183 -3.25 17.66 8.79
C LEU A 183 -3.10 17.25 10.25
N ALA A 184 -4.19 16.90 10.93
CA ALA A 184 -4.16 16.39 12.31
C ALA A 184 -3.40 15.06 12.39
N GLY A 185 -3.67 14.13 11.47
CA GLY A 185 -2.95 12.86 11.40
C GLY A 185 -1.46 13.05 11.08
N LEU A 186 -1.11 13.98 10.18
CA LEU A 186 0.29 14.33 9.91
C LEU A 186 1.03 14.87 11.15
N LYS A 187 0.38 15.71 11.96
CA LYS A 187 0.96 16.20 13.22
C LYS A 187 1.19 15.05 14.20
N LYS A 188 0.21 14.15 14.35
CA LYS A 188 0.32 12.95 15.19
C LYS A 188 1.46 12.04 14.74
N LEU A 189 1.57 11.78 13.43
CA LEU A 189 2.62 10.97 12.84
C LEU A 189 4.01 11.55 13.11
N LYS A 190 4.19 12.87 12.89
CA LYS A 190 5.46 13.56 13.20
C LYS A 190 5.85 13.41 14.67
N LYS A 191 4.89 13.55 15.59
CA LYS A 191 5.14 13.38 17.03
C LYS A 191 5.64 11.95 17.33
N ARG A 192 4.97 10.93 16.77
CA ARG A 192 5.34 9.53 16.93
C ARG A 192 6.76 9.23 16.43
N ILE A 193 7.16 9.82 15.29
CA ILE A 193 8.51 9.68 14.74
C ILE A 193 9.56 10.31 15.68
N ILE A 194 9.29 11.49 16.23
CA ILE A 194 10.18 12.16 17.19
C ILE A 194 10.34 11.29 18.43
N GLU A 195 9.24 10.82 19.02
CA GLU A 195 9.24 9.95 20.21
C GLU A 195 10.04 8.65 19.97
N GLN A 196 9.89 8.04 18.79
CA GLN A 196 10.65 6.84 18.43
C GLN A 196 12.15 7.12 18.28
N ASN A 197 12.52 8.23 17.65
CA ASN A 197 13.92 8.64 17.50
C ASN A 197 14.55 9.01 18.85
N ASP A 198 13.82 9.66 19.74
CA ASP A 198 14.30 10.01 21.07
C ASP A 198 14.57 8.75 21.91
N CYS A 199 13.64 7.78 21.88
CA CYS A 199 13.82 6.48 22.52
C CYS A 199 15.05 5.73 21.95
N LEU A 200 15.19 5.71 20.62
CA LEU A 200 16.32 5.08 19.95
C LEU A 200 17.65 5.75 20.29
N ASN A 201 17.70 7.08 20.33
CA ASN A 201 18.88 7.85 20.73
C ASN A 201 19.25 7.58 22.20
N GLN A 202 18.27 7.47 23.08
CA GLN A 202 18.50 7.13 24.48
C GLN A 202 19.08 5.71 24.63
N PHE A 203 18.58 4.75 23.84
CA PHE A 203 19.12 3.40 23.78
C PHE A 203 20.59 3.39 23.29
N TYR A 204 20.89 4.10 22.20
CA TYR A 204 22.26 4.23 21.70
C TYR A 204 23.22 4.84 22.73
N ARG A 205 22.79 5.88 23.45
CA ARG A 205 23.59 6.47 24.54
C ARG A 205 23.95 5.44 25.61
N LYS A 206 22.97 4.66 26.09
CA LYS A 206 23.19 3.59 27.08
C LYS A 206 24.12 2.48 26.58
N MET A 207 24.11 2.17 25.28
CA MET A 207 25.05 1.17 24.71
C MET A 207 26.48 1.70 24.58
N VAL A 208 26.65 3.00 24.29
CA VAL A 208 27.96 3.61 24.07
C VAL A 208 28.65 4.03 25.38
N GLU A 209 27.89 4.41 26.40
CA GLU A 209 28.43 4.81 27.72
C GLU A 209 29.41 3.79 28.33
N PRO A 210 29.11 2.48 28.41
CA PRO A 210 30.03 1.47 28.93
C PRO A 210 31.29 1.28 28.07
N ILE A 211 31.16 1.43 26.74
CA ILE A 211 32.30 1.33 25.81
C ILE A 211 33.24 2.51 26.05
N ARG A 212 32.69 3.71 26.23
CA ARG A 212 33.49 4.92 26.48
C ARG A 212 34.23 4.87 27.80
N THR A 213 33.62 4.35 28.87
CA THR A 213 34.28 4.18 30.16
C THR A 213 35.41 3.15 30.11
N ASN A 214 35.26 2.08 29.33
CA ASN A 214 36.34 1.08 29.16
C ASN A 214 37.52 1.62 28.33
N VAL A 215 37.28 2.44 27.30
CA VAL A 215 38.34 3.08 26.52
C VAL A 215 39.10 4.14 27.33
N GLN A 216 38.43 4.80 28.29
CA GLN A 216 39.09 5.74 29.21
C GLN A 216 39.81 5.06 30.39
N ALA A 217 39.50 3.79 30.68
CA ALA A 217 40.14 3.04 31.77
C ALA A 217 41.50 2.42 31.39
N GLU A 218 41.85 2.36 30.10
CA GLU A 218 43.20 2.02 29.63
C GLU A 218 44.08 3.27 29.48
N VAL A 219 44.25 4.05 30.55
CA VAL A 219 45.41 4.94 30.67
C VAL A 219 46.49 4.13 31.35
N VAL A 220 47.37 3.52 30.55
CA VAL A 220 48.61 2.90 31.04
C VAL A 220 49.41 3.99 31.75
N GLU A 221 49.54 3.90 33.08
CA GLU A 221 50.41 4.80 33.82
C GLU A 221 51.84 4.71 33.27
N PRO A 222 52.54 5.84 33.04
CA PRO A 222 53.91 5.80 32.56
C PRO A 222 54.78 5.18 33.66
N HIS A 223 55.32 3.99 33.39
CA HIS A 223 56.31 3.35 34.26
C HIS A 223 57.50 4.29 34.51
N PRO A 224 58.05 4.30 35.74
CA PRO A 224 59.09 5.24 36.12
C PRO A 224 60.36 5.06 35.27
N PHE A 225 60.83 6.19 34.74
CA PHE A 225 62.02 6.36 33.91
C PHE A 225 63.24 5.62 34.49
N TRP A 226 63.68 4.56 33.80
CA TRP A 226 65.00 3.95 34.02
C TRP A 226 66.06 4.90 33.45
N THR A 227 66.97 5.38 34.30
CA THR A 227 67.98 6.40 33.97
C THR A 227 68.98 5.91 32.91
N TRP A 228 69.14 6.69 31.83
CA TRP A 228 70.01 6.43 30.69
C TRP A 228 71.50 6.66 31.00
N LYS A 229 72.16 5.72 31.69
CA LYS A 229 73.62 5.79 31.90
C LYS A 229 74.47 4.84 31.08
N LYS A 230 73.91 4.05 30.16
CA LYS A 230 74.69 3.26 29.20
C LYS A 230 73.90 3.09 27.90
N ILE A 231 74.27 3.85 26.88
CA ILE A 231 74.52 3.42 25.49
C ILE A 231 74.96 4.70 24.78
N GLY A 232 76.27 4.90 24.73
CA GLY A 232 76.89 5.78 23.76
C GLY A 232 76.96 5.08 22.41
N LEU A 233 77.01 5.90 21.36
CA LEU A 233 77.37 5.57 19.98
C LEU A 233 76.43 4.63 19.21
N ALA A 234 75.54 5.23 18.40
CA ALA A 234 75.41 4.94 16.97
C ALA A 234 74.30 5.81 16.36
N SER A 235 74.59 7.09 16.17
CA SER A 235 73.88 7.92 15.20
C SER A 235 74.38 7.56 13.80
N THR A 236 73.53 7.00 12.95
CA THR A 236 73.26 7.35 11.54
C THR A 236 72.84 6.12 10.73
N CYS A 237 71.94 6.37 9.77
CA CYS A 237 71.49 5.51 8.69
C CYS A 237 70.37 4.51 9.01
N LEU A 238 69.11 4.92 8.78
CA LEU A 238 68.40 4.57 7.54
C LEU A 238 67.02 5.25 7.49
N LEU A 239 66.91 6.18 6.54
CA LEU A 239 65.66 6.69 5.99
C LEU A 239 64.93 5.57 5.26
N GLY A 240 63.61 5.43 5.46
CA GLY A 240 62.82 4.51 4.65
C GLY A 240 61.34 4.41 5.02
N ILE A 241 60.53 5.16 4.27
CA ILE A 241 59.18 4.80 3.77
C ILE A 241 57.96 5.15 4.64
N GLY A 242 57.03 5.90 4.02
CA GLY A 242 55.58 5.79 4.25
C GLY A 242 54.90 7.07 4.77
N VAL A 243 54.77 8.15 4.00
CA VAL A 243 53.65 8.45 3.07
C VAL A 243 52.30 8.73 3.76
N THR A 244 51.82 9.95 3.50
CA THR A 244 50.44 10.47 3.54
C THR A 244 49.77 10.76 4.89
N LEU A 245 49.97 11.98 5.38
CA LEU A 245 48.86 12.74 5.97
C LEU A 245 48.81 14.14 5.37
N GLY A 246 47.75 14.37 4.60
CA GLY A 246 47.43 15.67 4.03
C GLY A 246 47.15 16.69 5.13
N ILE A 247 48.09 17.61 5.32
CA ILE A 247 47.84 18.87 6.01
C ILE A 247 47.45 19.88 4.93
N LEU A 248 46.14 19.91 4.71
CA LEU A 248 45.41 20.90 3.93
C LEU A 248 45.35 22.20 4.75
N LEU A 249 46.46 22.92 4.92
CA LEU A 249 46.47 24.27 5.49
C LEU A 249 47.62 25.11 4.93
N LYS A 250 47.36 25.84 3.83
CA LYS A 250 47.70 27.27 3.82
C LYS A 250 46.96 28.04 2.74
N LYS A 251 45.91 28.71 3.20
CA LYS A 251 45.38 29.97 2.68
C LYS A 251 46.54 30.98 2.62
N LYS A 252 46.78 31.60 1.47
CA LYS A 252 47.48 32.88 1.37
C LYS A 252 47.02 33.61 0.10
N ASN A 253 46.32 34.71 0.35
CA ASN A 253 46.13 35.94 -0.43
C ASN A 253 46.09 35.83 -1.96
#